data_AF-A0A355G8H8-F1
#
_entry.id   AF-A0A355G8H8-F1
#
_cell.length_a   1.000
_cell.length_b   1.000
_cell.length_c   1.000
_cell.angle_alpha   90.00
_cell.angle_beta   90.00
_cell.angle_gamma   90.00
#
_symmetry.space_group_name_H-M   'P 1'
#
loop_
_entity.id
_entity.type
_entity.pdbx_description
1 polymer ?
#
loop_
_entity_poly.entity_id
_entity_poly.type
_entity_poly.pdbx_seq_one_letter_code
_entity_poly.pdbx_strand_id
1 'polypeptide(L)'
;NNLKQLGLATHNYHDSHNVFPISHGDTGNSFGWRALILPYVDQSPLYNKINFNGNIVDAGNLEVAQTPLNLYHCPSDPSANNVSGGNMVWSNWCFPATCPAASRNNIAVTTYKGVDGRAFDQTLAASPMPHGMFDRR
;
A
#
# COMPACT_ATOMS: atom_id res chain seq x y z
N ASN A 1 12.98 15.01 -0.76
CA ASN A 1 13.41 13.74 -1.38
C ASN A 1 12.51 12.66 -0.82
N ASN A 2 11.49 12.26 -1.58
CA ASN A 2 10.41 11.42 -1.08
C ASN A 2 10.87 9.96 -0.90
N LEU A 3 11.74 9.45 -1.79
CA LEU A 3 12.33 8.12 -1.66
C LEU A 3 13.13 7.96 -0.35
N LYS A 4 13.88 8.99 0.04
CA LYS A 4 14.59 8.98 1.34
C LYS A 4 13.61 8.87 2.51
N GLN A 5 12.51 9.62 2.48
CA GLN A 5 11.49 9.56 3.53
C GLN A 5 10.79 8.20 3.58
N LEU A 6 10.46 7.62 2.43
CA LEU A 6 9.87 6.28 2.34
C LEU A 6 10.82 5.19 2.87
N GLY A 7 12.12 5.28 2.56
CA GLY A 7 13.13 4.37 3.09
C GLY A 7 13.22 4.45 4.62
N LEU A 8 13.34 5.66 5.16
CA LEU A 8 13.38 5.87 6.62
C LEU A 8 12.11 5.36 7.31
N ALA A 9 10.93 5.64 6.76
CA ALA A 9 9.67 5.18 7.31
C ALA A 9 9.56 3.65 7.33
N THR A 10 10.07 2.98 6.31
CA THR A 10 10.09 1.52 6.22
C THR A 10 11.04 0.92 7.27
N HIS A 11 12.20 1.54 7.51
CA HIS A 11 13.10 1.15 8.59
C HIS A 11 12.49 1.39 9.97
N ASN A 12 11.82 2.52 10.20
CA ASN A 12 11.13 2.79 11.46
C ASN A 12 10.00 1.78 11.74
N TYR A 13 9.28 1.36 10.69
CA TYR A 13 8.30 0.26 10.81
C TYR A 13 9.00 -1.02 11.26
N HIS A 14 10.10 -1.40 10.60
CA HIS A 14 10.89 -2.58 10.96
C HIS A 14 11.39 -2.52 12.40
N ASP A 15 11.93 -1.39 12.85
CA ASP A 15 12.44 -1.24 14.22
C ASP A 15 11.34 -1.39 15.27
N SER A 16 10.11 -1.02 14.92
CA SER A 16 8.95 -1.10 15.82
C SER A 16 8.25 -2.48 15.78
N HIS A 17 8.29 -3.17 14.65
CA HIS A 17 7.55 -4.43 14.42
C HIS A 17 8.45 -5.66 14.28
N ASN A 18 9.78 -5.49 14.30
CA ASN A 18 10.80 -6.50 14.01
C ASN A 18 10.60 -7.24 12.68
N VAL A 19 9.91 -6.61 11.73
CA VAL A 19 9.61 -7.18 10.43
C VAL A 19 9.40 -6.05 9.42
N PHE A 20 9.82 -6.26 8.17
CA PHE A 20 9.48 -5.33 7.10
C PHE A 20 8.00 -5.43 6.72
N PRO A 21 7.36 -4.31 6.35
CA PRO A 21 5.95 -4.30 6.00
C PRO A 21 5.71 -5.18 4.77
N ILE A 22 4.56 -5.87 4.73
CA ILE A 22 4.20 -6.73 3.61
C ILE A 22 4.05 -5.92 2.30
N SER A 23 4.43 -6.53 1.17
CA SER A 23 4.24 -5.94 -0.15
C SER A 23 2.77 -5.60 -0.43
N HIS A 24 1.89 -6.59 -0.24
CA HIS A 24 0.43 -6.53 -0.37
C HIS A 24 -0.16 -7.72 0.38
N GLY A 25 -1.34 -7.64 0.96
CA GLY A 25 -1.99 -8.83 1.53
C GLY A 25 -2.70 -9.66 0.46
N ASP A 26 -2.72 -10.98 0.65
CA ASP A 26 -3.11 -11.97 -0.36
C ASP A 26 -4.62 -12.09 -0.62
N THR A 27 -5.48 -11.58 0.27
CA THR A 27 -6.92 -11.85 0.25
C THR A 27 -7.76 -10.72 -0.36
N GLY A 28 -7.42 -10.19 -1.54
CA GLY A 28 -8.30 -9.29 -2.33
C GLY A 28 -8.79 -8.00 -1.64
N ASN A 29 -8.34 -7.74 -0.40
CA ASN A 29 -8.85 -6.75 0.54
C ASN A 29 -7.75 -5.80 1.05
N SER A 30 -6.51 -5.96 0.60
CA SER A 30 -5.40 -5.74 1.51
C SER A 30 -4.58 -4.49 1.20
N PHE A 31 -4.62 -3.57 2.15
CA PHE A 31 -3.63 -2.52 2.29
C PHE A 31 -2.20 -3.10 2.32
N GLY A 32 -1.29 -2.56 1.51
CA GLY A 32 0.12 -2.94 1.44
C GLY A 32 1.01 -2.02 2.29
N TRP A 33 2.33 -2.18 2.12
CA TRP A 33 3.34 -1.50 2.94
C TRP A 33 3.15 0.01 3.08
N ARG A 34 2.65 0.68 2.03
CA ARG A 34 2.42 2.13 2.03
C ARG A 34 1.44 2.54 3.13
N ALA A 35 0.34 1.79 3.31
CA ALA A 35 -0.60 2.04 4.39
C ALA A 35 0.05 1.82 5.77
N LEU A 36 0.87 0.77 5.89
CA LEU A 36 1.52 0.40 7.14
C LEU A 36 2.56 1.42 7.61
N ILE A 37 3.18 2.15 6.68
CA ILE A 37 4.19 3.15 7.02
C ILE A 37 3.63 4.56 7.29
N LEU A 38 2.33 4.79 7.12
CA LEU A 38 1.70 6.11 7.31
C LEU A 38 2.05 6.80 8.64
N PRO A 39 2.09 6.09 9.79
CA PRO A 39 2.47 6.71 11.06
C PRO A 39 3.90 7.26 11.09
N TYR A 40 4.80 6.72 10.25
CA TYR A 40 6.21 7.10 10.19
C TYR A 40 6.51 8.17 9.13
N VAL A 41 5.46 8.70 8.49
CA VAL A 41 5.54 9.76 7.47
C VAL A 41 4.57 10.91 7.78
N ASP A 42 4.26 11.11 9.06
CA ASP A 42 3.34 12.13 9.56
C ASP A 42 1.90 12.00 9.02
N GLN A 43 1.48 10.77 8.69
CA GLN A 43 0.13 10.44 8.21
C GLN A 43 -0.64 9.55 9.20
N SER A 44 -0.34 9.65 10.50
CA SER A 44 -1.10 8.97 11.57
C SER A 44 -2.62 9.22 11.53
N PRO A 45 -3.12 10.44 11.21
CA PRO A 45 -4.57 10.66 11.09
C PRO A 45 -5.22 9.81 10.00
N LEU A 46 -4.50 9.57 8.89
CA LEU A 46 -4.98 8.77 7.78
C LEU A 46 -4.92 7.27 8.11
N TYR A 47 -3.84 6.84 8.80
CA TYR A 47 -3.71 5.48 9.30
C TYR A 47 -4.87 5.08 10.21
N ASN A 48 -5.26 5.96 11.14
CA ASN A 48 -6.31 5.69 12.12
C ASN A 48 -7.71 5.58 11.51
N LYS A 49 -7.91 6.02 10.26
CA LYS A 49 -9.17 5.85 9.51
C LYS A 49 -9.28 4.49 8.83
N ILE A 50 -8.18 3.74 8.71
CA ILE A 50 -8.15 2.47 7.97
C ILE A 50 -8.74 1.35 8.83
N ASN A 51 -9.78 0.70 8.31
CA ASN A 51 -10.24 -0.58 8.81
C ASN A 51 -9.50 -1.72 8.07
N PHE A 52 -8.44 -2.24 8.71
CA PHE A 52 -7.64 -3.35 8.16
C PHE A 52 -8.37 -4.70 8.06
N ASN A 53 -9.54 -4.83 8.69
CA ASN A 53 -10.39 -6.03 8.56
C ASN A 53 -11.34 -5.95 7.36
N GLY A 54 -11.48 -4.77 6.74
CA GLY A 54 -12.36 -4.52 5.61
C GLY A 54 -11.63 -4.46 4.26
N ASN A 55 -12.38 -4.39 3.18
CA ASN A 55 -11.84 -4.15 1.84
C ASN A 55 -11.50 -2.67 1.65
N ILE A 56 -10.53 -2.37 0.80
CA ILE A 56 -10.19 -1.00 0.39
C ILE A 56 -11.39 -0.22 -0.20
N VAL A 57 -12.36 -0.89 -0.81
CA VAL A 57 -13.55 -0.24 -1.39
C VAL A 57 -14.74 -0.08 -0.44
N ASP A 58 -14.63 -0.59 0.79
CA ASP A 58 -15.67 -0.37 1.80
C ASP A 58 -15.80 1.13 2.05
N ALA A 59 -17.02 1.63 2.25
CA ALA A 59 -17.29 3.08 2.28
C ALA A 59 -16.35 3.89 3.20
N GLY A 60 -15.96 3.33 4.36
CA GLY A 60 -15.00 3.98 5.27
C GLY A 60 -13.55 3.93 4.80
N ASN A 61 -13.13 2.86 4.13
CA ASN A 61 -11.77 2.71 3.60
C ASN A 61 -11.59 3.44 2.26
N LEU A 62 -12.66 3.58 1.47
CA LEU A 62 -12.61 4.20 0.16
C LEU A 62 -12.21 5.68 0.25
N GLU A 63 -12.65 6.40 1.29
CA GLU A 63 -12.24 7.79 1.54
C GLU A 63 -10.71 7.90 1.73
N VAL A 64 -10.13 6.96 2.49
CA VAL A 64 -8.68 6.88 2.67
C VAL A 64 -8.00 6.55 1.34
N ALA A 65 -8.53 5.55 0.61
CA ALA A 65 -8.00 5.12 -0.66
C ALA A 65 -8.02 6.23 -1.72
N GLN A 66 -8.96 7.16 -1.63
CA GLN A 66 -9.13 8.31 -2.51
C GLN A 66 -8.24 9.49 -2.18
N THR A 67 -7.56 9.49 -1.03
CA THR A 67 -6.72 10.61 -0.59
C THR A 67 -5.33 10.53 -1.24
N PRO A 68 -4.98 11.43 -2.17
CA PRO A 68 -3.64 11.46 -2.75
C PRO A 68 -2.61 11.99 -1.75
N LEU A 69 -1.42 11.40 -1.76
CA LEU A 69 -0.30 11.83 -0.94
C LEU A 69 0.89 12.15 -1.83
N ASN A 70 1.32 13.41 -1.83
CA ASN A 70 2.48 13.89 -2.59
C ASN A 70 3.76 13.09 -2.29
N LEU A 71 3.85 12.49 -1.11
CA LEU A 71 4.94 11.59 -0.73
C LEU A 71 5.08 10.39 -1.67
N TYR A 72 3.98 9.87 -2.22
CA TYR A 72 4.00 8.75 -3.17
C TYR A 72 4.15 9.19 -4.63
N HIS A 73 4.25 10.50 -4.87
CA HIS A 73 4.58 11.05 -6.18
C HIS A 73 6.06 11.39 -6.25
N CYS A 74 6.72 10.87 -7.27
CA CYS A 74 8.06 11.25 -7.67
C CYS A 74 8.04 12.68 -8.23
N PRO A 75 8.79 13.64 -7.64
CA PRO A 75 8.82 15.03 -8.13
C PRO A 75 9.35 15.20 -9.56
N SER A 76 10.06 14.20 -10.08
CA SER A 76 10.59 14.19 -11.45
C SER A 76 9.68 13.44 -12.44
N ASP A 77 8.59 12.84 -11.97
CA ASP A 77 7.61 12.22 -12.86
C ASP A 77 6.55 13.27 -13.24
N PRO A 78 6.43 13.64 -14.53
CA PRO A 78 5.51 14.66 -14.98
C PRO A 78 4.04 14.18 -15.04
N SER A 79 3.73 12.94 -14.68
CA SER A 79 2.36 12.43 -14.70
C SER A 79 1.51 13.07 -13.59
N ALA A 80 0.54 13.89 -14.01
CA ALA A 80 -0.35 14.67 -13.15
C ALA A 80 -1.55 13.88 -12.58
N ASN A 81 -1.62 12.56 -12.81
CA ASN A 81 -2.75 11.77 -12.35
C ASN A 81 -2.56 11.46 -10.86
N ASN A 82 -3.29 12.18 -10.01
CA ASN A 82 -3.33 11.94 -8.56
C ASN A 82 -4.31 10.81 -8.19
N VAL A 83 -5.27 10.53 -9.08
CA VAL A 83 -6.25 9.46 -8.96
C VAL A 83 -6.46 8.77 -10.30
N SER A 84 -6.75 7.47 -10.30
CA SER A 84 -7.07 6.71 -11.51
C SER A 84 -8.07 5.59 -11.20
N GLY A 85 -8.91 5.25 -12.17
CA GLY A 85 -9.79 4.08 -12.17
C GLY A 85 -9.43 3.15 -13.34
N GLY A 86 -9.84 1.88 -13.29
CA GLY A 86 -9.60 0.87 -14.34
C GLY A 86 -8.94 -0.43 -13.83
N ASN A 87 -8.87 -1.47 -14.67
CA ASN A 87 -8.49 -2.84 -14.26
C ASN A 87 -7.06 -3.03 -13.71
N MET A 88 -6.19 -2.02 -13.75
CA MET A 88 -4.80 -2.11 -13.26
C MET A 88 -4.31 -0.76 -12.72
N VAL A 89 -4.79 -0.36 -11.55
CA VAL A 89 -4.36 0.89 -10.90
C VAL A 89 -3.11 0.66 -10.07
N TRP A 90 -2.03 1.41 -10.36
CA TRP A 90 -0.84 1.50 -9.50
C TRP A 90 -1.17 2.40 -8.31
N SER A 91 -1.90 1.83 -7.35
CA SER A 91 -2.42 2.60 -6.22
C SER A 91 -1.40 2.76 -5.09
N ASN A 92 -1.66 3.74 -4.24
CA ASN A 92 -0.93 3.93 -2.98
C ASN A 92 -1.22 2.82 -1.96
N TRP A 93 -2.10 1.86 -2.25
CA TRP A 93 -2.77 1.09 -1.21
C TRP A 93 -2.76 -0.41 -1.47
N CYS A 94 -2.90 -0.87 -2.71
CA CYS A 94 -2.94 -2.29 -3.10
C CYS A 94 -2.20 -2.55 -4.43
N PHE A 95 -1.87 -3.81 -4.71
CA PHE A 95 -1.22 -4.23 -5.96
C PHE A 95 -2.22 -4.27 -7.13
N PRO A 96 -1.87 -3.88 -8.37
CA PRO A 96 -2.82 -3.74 -9.48
C PRO A 96 -3.71 -4.96 -9.73
N ALA A 97 -3.20 -6.19 -9.54
CA ALA A 97 -3.98 -7.42 -9.69
C ALA A 97 -4.81 -7.82 -8.45
N THR A 98 -4.49 -7.28 -7.26
CA THR A 98 -5.23 -7.52 -6.01
C THR A 98 -6.10 -6.33 -5.61
N CYS A 99 -6.26 -5.35 -6.51
CA CYS A 99 -7.23 -4.27 -6.43
C CYS A 99 -8.52 -4.52 -7.26
N PRO A 100 -9.13 -5.72 -7.34
CA PRO A 100 -10.14 -6.04 -8.35
C PRO A 100 -11.40 -5.15 -8.27
N ALA A 101 -11.78 -4.70 -7.07
CA ALA A 101 -12.94 -3.81 -6.89
C ALA A 101 -12.64 -2.32 -7.08
N ALA A 102 -11.38 -1.89 -6.89
CA ALA A 102 -10.97 -0.50 -7.15
C ALA A 102 -10.91 -0.19 -8.65
N SER A 103 -10.97 -1.19 -9.52
CA SER A 103 -11.06 -0.98 -10.97
C SER A 103 -12.26 -0.15 -11.43
N ARG A 104 -13.31 -0.04 -10.60
CA ARG A 104 -14.49 0.79 -10.85
C ARG A 104 -14.47 2.14 -10.14
N ASN A 105 -13.57 2.35 -9.19
CA ASN A 105 -13.51 3.56 -8.36
C ASN A 105 -12.24 4.35 -8.66
N ASN A 106 -12.34 5.67 -8.69
CA ASN A 106 -11.14 6.50 -8.71
C ASN A 106 -10.46 6.40 -7.34
N ILE A 107 -9.20 5.96 -7.29
CA ILE A 107 -8.39 5.91 -6.06
C ILE A 107 -7.03 6.56 -6.30
N ALA A 108 -6.37 6.97 -5.22
CA ALA A 108 -5.08 7.62 -5.26
C ALA A 108 -3.97 6.70 -5.81
N VAL A 109 -3.15 7.26 -6.70
CA VAL A 109 -2.09 6.53 -7.40
C VAL A 109 -0.70 6.99 -7.00
N THR A 110 0.28 6.11 -7.19
CA THR A 110 1.71 6.36 -6.97
C THR A 110 2.43 6.41 -8.31
N THR A 111 3.41 7.30 -8.44
CA THR A 111 4.33 7.27 -9.58
C THR A 111 5.59 6.45 -9.29
N TYR A 112 5.83 6.08 -8.02
CA TYR A 112 6.80 5.06 -7.65
C TYR A 112 6.29 3.67 -8.02
N LYS A 113 6.69 3.20 -9.21
CA LYS A 113 6.42 1.84 -9.71
C LYS A 113 7.52 0.89 -9.26
N GLY A 114 7.18 -0.05 -8.38
CA GLY A 114 8.10 -1.07 -7.90
C GLY A 114 7.63 -1.69 -6.60
N VAL A 115 6.86 -2.78 -6.68
CA VAL A 115 6.68 -3.75 -5.58
C VAL A 115 6.20 -5.07 -6.20
N ASP A 116 7.07 -6.06 -6.34
CA ASP A 116 6.72 -7.48 -6.51
C ASP A 116 7.98 -8.34 -6.29
N GLY A 117 7.91 -9.27 -5.33
CA GLY A 117 8.85 -10.38 -5.11
C GLY A 117 8.13 -11.74 -5.08
N ARG A 118 7.10 -11.94 -5.90
CA ARG A 118 6.27 -13.16 -6.07
C ARG A 118 7.07 -14.41 -6.44
N ALA A 119 8.38 -14.28 -6.63
CA ALA A 119 9.27 -15.38 -6.92
C ALA A 119 9.72 -16.17 -5.67
N PHE A 120 9.42 -15.72 -4.43
CA PHE A 120 9.98 -16.38 -3.25
C PHE A 120 9.12 -17.52 -2.66
N ASP A 121 7.77 -17.44 -2.63
CA ASP A 121 6.93 -18.58 -2.24
C ASP A 121 5.43 -18.30 -2.50
N GLN A 122 4.75 -19.12 -3.30
CA GLN A 122 3.31 -19.02 -3.56
C GLN A 122 2.48 -20.01 -2.73
N THR A 123 3.12 -20.84 -1.90
CA THR A 123 2.46 -21.92 -1.15
C THR A 123 1.97 -21.48 0.23
N LEU A 124 2.36 -20.28 0.70
CA LEU A 124 1.97 -19.70 2.00
C LEU A 124 0.80 -18.71 1.94
N ALA A 125 0.15 -18.57 0.76
CA ALA A 125 -0.93 -17.61 0.46
C ALA A 125 -2.26 -17.82 1.24
N ALA A 126 -2.27 -18.70 2.26
CA ALA A 126 -3.45 -19.02 3.06
C ALA A 126 -3.39 -18.48 4.51
N SER A 127 -2.41 -17.64 4.86
CA SER A 127 -2.33 -17.10 6.22
C SER A 127 -3.29 -15.93 6.45
N PRO A 128 -4.09 -15.94 7.55
CA PRO A 128 -5.05 -14.89 7.87
C PRO A 128 -4.41 -13.60 8.41
N MET A 129 -3.08 -13.49 8.45
CA MET A 129 -2.36 -12.25 8.81
C MET A 129 -1.25 -11.95 7.79
N PRO A 130 -0.98 -10.67 7.48
CA PRO A 130 0.06 -10.31 6.52
C PRO A 130 1.45 -10.64 7.07
N HIS A 131 2.07 -11.71 6.55
CA HIS A 131 3.47 -12.03 6.79
C HIS A 131 4.38 -10.99 6.12
N GLY A 132 5.41 -10.53 6.83
CA GLY A 132 6.26 -9.45 6.34
C GLY A 132 7.16 -9.85 5.15
N MET A 133 7.72 -8.85 4.47
CA MET A 133 8.46 -8.99 3.20
C MET A 133 9.73 -9.87 3.28
N PHE A 134 10.14 -10.32 4.47
CA PHE A 134 11.27 -11.23 4.69
C PHE A 134 11.02 -12.24 5.82
N ASP A 135 9.76 -12.55 6.16
CA ASP A 135 9.47 -13.59 7.14
C ASP A 135 9.89 -14.96 6.57
N ARG A 136 11.03 -15.47 7.04
CA ARG A 136 11.46 -16.84 6.78
C ARG A 136 10.94 -17.72 7.91
N ARG A 137 9.84 -18.41 7.65
CA ARG A 137 9.54 -19.71 8.25
C ARG A 137 9.01 -20.63 7.18
#